data_AF-A0ABC8U2B7-F1
#
_entry.id   AF-A0ABC8U2B7-F1
#
_cell.length_a   1.000
_cell.length_b   1.000
_cell.length_c   1.000
_cell.angle_alpha   90.00
_cell.angle_beta   90.00
_cell.angle_gamma   90.00
#
_symmetry.space_group_name_H-M   'P 1'
#
loop_
_entity.id
_entity.type
_entity.pdbx_description
1 polymer ?
#
loop_
_entity_poly.entity_id
_entity_poly.type
_entity_poly.pdbx_seq_one_letter_code
_entity_poly.pdbx_strand_id
1 'polypeptide(L)'
;MRLVCLHRIPNFRTFQKDCRYTRSMALSASNNTGKKLIRVDISSDTVCPWCFVGKRNLDKAIALSNDKYDFEIRWHPFFLNPSAPKEGIDKIEYYRNKFGSQAEQIHSRMTQVFKGLGLEYNMSGLTGSTLDSHRLIYFAGLQGLDRQHNLVEELCLGYFTQEKYIGDREFLVESAKKVAVEGALEFLDDPNNGLNEVCFSNQ
;
A
#
# COMPACT_ATOMS: atom_id res chain seq x y z
N MET A 1 47.85 70.21 -17.25
CA MET A 1 47.47 71.46 -16.54
C MET A 1 46.61 71.06 -15.35
N ARG A 2 47.00 71.50 -14.13
CA ARG A 2 46.60 71.07 -12.76
C ARG A 2 47.11 69.68 -12.34
N LEU A 3 48.23 69.59 -11.61
CA LEU A 3 48.46 69.82 -10.16
C LEU A 3 47.71 68.81 -9.26
N VAL A 4 48.20 68.23 -8.16
CA VAL A 4 49.50 67.94 -7.47
C VAL A 4 49.07 67.42 -6.07
N CYS A 5 49.99 66.75 -5.34
CA CYS A 5 50.01 66.38 -3.91
C CYS A 5 49.48 64.97 -3.57
N LEU A 6 50.36 63.97 -3.40
CA LEU A 6 51.29 63.71 -2.26
C LEU A 6 50.55 63.41 -0.95
N HIS A 7 50.81 62.25 -0.33
CA HIS A 7 51.27 62.10 1.07
C HIS A 7 51.97 60.73 1.28
N ARG A 8 53.13 60.81 1.94
CA ARG A 8 54.12 59.81 2.44
C ARG A 8 53.52 58.62 3.27
N ILE A 9 53.99 57.35 3.14
CA ILE A 9 55.10 56.62 3.86
C ILE A 9 54.84 56.48 5.39
N PRO A 10 55.14 55.36 6.14
CA PRO A 10 56.13 54.26 5.91
C PRO A 10 55.71 52.80 6.26
N ASN A 11 56.62 51.89 5.87
CA ASN A 11 56.84 50.54 6.40
C ASN A 11 56.96 50.47 7.94
N PHE A 12 56.43 49.40 8.55
CA PHE A 12 57.01 48.83 9.78
C PHE A 12 57.03 47.31 9.74
N ARG A 13 58.20 46.78 10.12
CA ARG A 13 58.60 45.39 10.20
C ARG A 13 58.00 44.68 11.42
N THR A 14 57.83 43.37 11.27
CA THR A 14 58.05 42.29 12.26
C THR A 14 57.34 42.38 13.61
N PHE A 15 56.50 41.39 13.92
CA PHE A 15 56.68 40.60 15.15
C PHE A 15 55.96 39.24 15.05
N GLN A 16 56.77 38.20 15.10
CA GLN A 16 56.43 36.80 15.33
C GLN A 16 55.90 36.64 16.76
N LYS A 17 54.87 35.80 16.98
CA LYS A 17 54.74 34.92 18.16
C LYS A 17 53.45 34.09 18.11
N ASP A 18 53.69 32.80 17.91
CA ASP A 18 52.97 31.62 18.39
C ASP A 18 51.78 31.88 19.35
N CYS A 19 50.60 31.41 18.96
CA CYS A 19 49.62 30.98 19.94
C CYS A 19 49.07 29.60 19.60
N ARG A 20 49.20 28.76 20.62
CA ARG A 20 49.04 27.31 20.65
C ARG A 20 47.58 26.91 20.51
N TYR A 21 47.36 25.82 19.78
CA TYR A 21 46.51 24.70 20.17
C TYR A 21 45.10 25.05 20.69
N THR A 22 44.14 25.18 19.79
CA THR A 22 42.74 24.83 20.08
C THR A 22 42.30 23.74 19.11
N ARG A 23 42.32 22.51 19.61
CA ARG A 23 41.76 21.31 18.99
C ARG A 23 40.25 21.53 18.88
N SER A 24 39.79 22.05 17.74
CA SER A 24 38.36 22.06 17.39
C SER A 24 37.91 20.62 17.17
N MET A 25 37.40 19.99 18.22
CA MET A 25 36.54 18.80 18.08
C MET A 25 35.15 19.30 17.70
N ALA A 26 34.95 19.51 16.40
CA ALA A 26 33.61 19.44 15.84
C ALA A 26 33.17 17.96 15.93
N LEU A 27 32.49 17.62 17.02
CA LEU A 27 31.67 16.42 17.10
C LEU A 27 30.55 16.59 16.07
N SER A 28 30.74 16.03 14.88
CA SER A 28 29.66 15.71 13.97
C SER A 28 28.76 14.70 14.67
N ALA A 29 27.69 15.19 15.29
CA ALA A 29 26.57 14.36 15.69
C ALA A 29 25.94 13.81 14.41
N SER A 30 26.42 12.64 13.97
CA SER A 30 25.69 11.82 13.04
C SER A 30 24.45 11.31 13.78
N ASN A 31 23.34 12.04 13.64
CA ASN A 31 22.03 11.54 14.02
C ASN A 31 21.66 10.43 13.02
N ASN A 32 22.23 9.25 13.22
CA ASN A 32 21.76 8.05 12.58
C ASN A 32 20.53 7.56 13.36
N THR A 33 19.40 8.23 13.16
CA THR A 33 18.10 7.75 13.62
C THR A 33 17.31 7.26 12.41
N GLY A 34 17.87 6.31 11.66
CA GLY A 34 17.07 5.53 10.71
C GLY A 34 15.99 4.79 11.50
N LYS A 35 14.73 4.91 11.08
CA LYS A 35 13.63 4.17 11.71
C LYS A 35 13.86 2.67 11.56
N LYS A 36 13.35 1.88 12.49
CA LYS A 36 13.43 0.42 12.39
C LYS A 36 12.44 -0.07 11.34
N LEU A 37 12.92 -0.86 10.38
CA LEU A 37 12.08 -1.50 9.37
C LEU A 37 11.32 -2.70 9.97
N ILE A 38 10.01 -2.74 9.74
CA ILE A 38 9.12 -3.85 10.08
C ILE A 38 8.57 -4.45 8.78
N ARG A 39 8.74 -5.76 8.60
CA ARG A 39 8.11 -6.52 7.53
C ARG A 39 6.78 -7.11 7.99
N VAL A 40 5.75 -6.95 7.17
CA VAL A 40 4.40 -7.46 7.44
C VAL A 40 3.91 -8.24 6.23
N ASP A 41 3.80 -9.55 6.38
CA ASP A 41 3.23 -10.44 5.38
C ASP A 41 1.77 -10.71 5.71
N ILE A 42 0.87 -10.47 4.75
CA ILE A 42 -0.58 -10.51 4.95
C ILE A 42 -1.19 -11.51 3.96
N SER A 43 -1.74 -12.61 4.46
CA SER A 43 -2.59 -13.50 3.67
C SER A 43 -4.01 -12.95 3.62
N SER A 44 -4.55 -12.70 2.42
CA SER A 44 -5.82 -12.01 2.25
C SER A 44 -6.59 -12.54 1.04
N ASP A 45 -7.92 -12.44 1.10
CA ASP A 45 -8.80 -12.63 -0.05
C ASP A 45 -9.57 -11.34 -0.34
N THR A 46 -9.70 -10.97 -1.61
CA THR A 46 -10.28 -9.67 -2.03
C THR A 46 -11.78 -9.58 -1.75
N VAL A 47 -12.45 -10.73 -1.56
CA VAL A 47 -13.87 -10.82 -1.19
C VAL A 47 -14.10 -11.04 0.30
N CYS A 48 -13.05 -11.05 1.12
CA CYS A 48 -13.16 -11.21 2.57
C CYS A 48 -13.37 -9.85 3.27
N PRO A 49 -14.54 -9.58 3.88
CA PRO A 49 -14.78 -8.28 4.51
C PRO A 49 -13.87 -8.04 5.72
N TRP A 50 -13.48 -9.09 6.44
CA TRP A 50 -12.56 -8.98 7.58
C TRP A 50 -11.13 -8.66 7.16
N CYS A 51 -10.70 -9.10 5.97
CA CYS A 51 -9.40 -8.70 5.42
C CYS A 51 -9.36 -7.19 5.17
N PHE A 52 -10.45 -6.61 4.64
CA PHE A 52 -10.53 -5.16 4.44
C PHE A 52 -10.57 -4.39 5.76
N VAL A 53 -11.34 -4.86 6.75
CA VAL A 53 -11.33 -4.28 8.10
C VAL A 53 -9.92 -4.34 8.71
N GLY A 54 -9.24 -5.48 8.55
CA GLY A 54 -7.85 -5.69 8.99
C GLY A 54 -6.89 -4.71 8.34
N LYS A 55 -6.99 -4.51 7.01
CA LYS A 55 -6.23 -3.50 6.28
C LYS A 55 -6.42 -2.10 6.88
N ARG A 56 -7.66 -1.65 7.03
CA ARG A 56 -7.96 -0.29 7.53
C ARG A 56 -7.45 -0.09 8.96
N ASN A 57 -7.43 -1.14 9.78
CA ASN A 57 -6.85 -1.09 11.11
C ASN A 57 -5.31 -1.07 11.07
N LEU A 58 -4.68 -1.83 10.16
CA LEU A 58 -3.24 -1.79 9.92
C LEU A 58 -2.81 -0.38 9.48
N ASP A 59 -3.53 0.23 8.54
CA ASP A 59 -3.21 1.58 8.04
C ASP A 59 -3.26 2.62 9.16
N LYS A 60 -4.25 2.52 10.06
CA LYS A 60 -4.32 3.35 11.27
C LYS A 60 -3.11 3.11 12.18
N ALA A 61 -2.71 1.86 12.41
CA ALA A 61 -1.57 1.53 13.26
C ALA A 61 -0.24 2.04 12.67
N ILE A 62 -0.07 1.93 11.35
CA ILE A 62 1.09 2.48 10.62
C ILE A 62 1.13 4.00 10.79
N ALA A 63 0.01 4.69 10.53
CA ALA A 63 -0.07 6.14 10.66
C ALA A 63 0.30 6.62 12.08
N LEU A 64 -0.15 5.90 13.11
CA LEU A 64 0.15 6.21 14.52
C LEU A 64 1.60 5.94 14.94
N SER A 65 2.39 5.23 14.12
CA SER A 65 3.75 4.79 14.48
C SER A 65 4.81 5.13 13.43
N ASN A 66 4.44 5.94 12.42
CA ASN A 66 5.29 6.35 11.32
C ASN A 66 6.47 7.24 11.76
N ASP A 67 6.49 7.76 12.98
CA ASP A 67 7.66 8.47 13.54
C ASP A 67 8.78 7.50 13.97
N LYS A 68 8.44 6.22 14.24
CA LYS A 68 9.34 5.22 14.86
C LYS A 68 9.74 4.09 13.92
N TYR A 69 8.85 3.70 13.02
CA TYR A 69 9.04 2.54 12.16
C TYR A 69 8.83 2.90 10.69
N ASP A 70 9.58 2.19 9.84
CA ASP A 70 9.25 2.07 8.43
C ASP A 70 8.62 0.69 8.20
N PHE A 71 7.73 0.57 7.21
CA PHE A 71 6.97 -0.65 6.97
C PHE A 71 7.18 -1.16 5.55
N GLU A 72 7.43 -2.46 5.43
CA GLU A 72 7.43 -3.21 4.18
C GLU A 72 6.26 -4.20 4.25
N ILE A 73 5.19 -3.92 3.51
CA ILE A 73 3.95 -4.70 3.54
C ILE A 73 3.85 -5.52 2.28
N ARG A 74 3.61 -6.82 2.43
CA ARG A 74 3.45 -7.77 1.32
C ARG A 74 2.12 -8.48 1.43
N TRP A 75 1.37 -8.47 0.34
CA TRP A 75 0.09 -9.15 0.24
C TRP A 75 0.25 -10.48 -0.47
N HIS A 76 -0.21 -11.53 0.20
CA HIS A 76 -0.17 -12.91 -0.28
C HIS A 76 -1.60 -13.41 -0.53
N PRO A 77 -1.81 -14.16 -1.61
CA PRO A 77 -3.14 -14.60 -1.99
C PRO A 77 -3.65 -15.68 -1.03
N PHE A 78 -4.92 -15.55 -0.68
CA PHE A 78 -5.70 -16.59 -0.01
C PHE A 78 -7.03 -16.75 -0.74
N PHE A 79 -7.49 -17.98 -0.94
CA PHE A 79 -8.74 -18.28 -1.61
C PHE A 79 -9.77 -18.83 -0.63
N LEU A 80 -10.78 -18.03 -0.28
CA LEU A 80 -11.90 -18.49 0.55
C LEU A 80 -12.76 -19.52 -0.18
N ASN A 81 -12.88 -19.40 -1.50
CA ASN A 81 -13.57 -20.36 -2.35
C ASN A 81 -12.79 -20.55 -3.67
N PRO A 82 -11.86 -21.52 -3.72
CA PRO A 82 -11.09 -21.81 -4.94
C PRO A 82 -11.95 -22.25 -6.13
N SER A 83 -13.15 -22.78 -5.86
CA SER A 83 -14.07 -23.30 -6.87
C SER A 83 -15.14 -22.27 -7.29
N ALA A 84 -14.99 -21.00 -6.93
CA ALA A 84 -15.97 -19.97 -7.27
C ALA A 84 -16.02 -19.73 -8.80
N PRO A 85 -17.22 -19.59 -9.38
CA PRO A 85 -17.38 -19.38 -10.82
C PRO A 85 -16.79 -18.04 -11.29
N LYS A 86 -16.35 -18.01 -12.56
CA LYS A 86 -15.78 -16.80 -13.20
C LYS A 86 -16.86 -15.86 -13.72
N GLU A 87 -18.02 -16.39 -14.06
CA GLU A 87 -19.21 -15.65 -14.46
C GLU A 87 -19.84 -14.88 -13.28
N GLY A 88 -19.46 -15.24 -12.05
CA GLY A 88 -20.01 -14.67 -10.83
C GLY A 88 -21.38 -15.23 -10.47
N ILE A 89 -21.77 -15.00 -9.22
CA ILE A 89 -23.06 -15.37 -8.64
C ILE A 89 -23.55 -14.23 -7.75
N ASP A 90 -24.87 -14.15 -7.56
CA ASP A 90 -25.46 -13.14 -6.69
C ASP A 90 -24.88 -13.24 -5.28
N LYS A 91 -24.38 -12.11 -4.77
CA LYS A 91 -23.66 -12.06 -3.48
C LYS A 91 -24.60 -12.35 -2.31
N ILE A 92 -25.84 -11.89 -2.36
CA ILE A 92 -26.82 -12.13 -1.29
C ILE A 92 -27.22 -13.61 -1.27
N GLU A 93 -27.51 -14.19 -2.43
CA GLU A 93 -27.82 -15.60 -2.59
C GLU A 93 -26.65 -16.49 -2.12
N TYR A 94 -25.42 -16.15 -2.52
CA TYR A 94 -24.23 -16.85 -2.06
C TYR A 94 -24.12 -16.84 -0.53
N TYR A 95 -24.34 -15.70 0.13
CA TYR A 95 -24.30 -15.61 1.59
C TYR A 95 -25.42 -16.40 2.26
N ARG A 96 -26.64 -16.37 1.70
CA ARG A 96 -27.77 -17.17 2.21
C ARG A 96 -27.50 -18.66 2.08
N ASN A 97 -26.95 -19.11 0.96
CA ASN A 97 -26.59 -20.51 0.76
C ASN A 97 -25.45 -20.95 1.71
N LYS A 98 -24.48 -20.07 1.96
CA LYS A 98 -23.32 -20.37 2.81
C LYS A 98 -23.63 -20.35 4.31
N PHE A 99 -24.43 -19.38 4.76
CA PHE A 99 -24.64 -19.11 6.19
C PHE A 99 -26.07 -19.38 6.67
N GLY A 100 -27.00 -19.71 5.77
CA GLY A 100 -28.39 -19.98 6.09
C GLY A 100 -29.06 -18.80 6.80
N SER A 101 -29.76 -19.10 7.89
CA SER A 101 -30.49 -18.11 8.70
C SER A 101 -29.61 -17.02 9.31
N GLN A 102 -28.30 -17.24 9.41
CA GLN A 102 -27.37 -16.26 9.98
C GLN A 102 -26.97 -15.16 8.99
N ALA A 103 -27.25 -15.32 7.69
CA ALA A 103 -26.79 -14.40 6.66
C ALA A 103 -27.19 -12.93 6.93
N GLU A 104 -28.45 -12.69 7.33
CA GLU A 104 -28.94 -11.35 7.62
C GLU A 104 -28.30 -10.74 8.88
N GLN A 105 -28.05 -11.56 9.92
CA GLN A 105 -27.36 -11.11 11.12
C GLN A 105 -25.89 -10.75 10.82
N ILE A 106 -25.20 -11.57 10.02
CA ILE A 106 -23.84 -11.33 9.58
C ILE A 106 -23.79 -10.03 8.76
N HIS A 107 -24.72 -9.84 7.83
CA HIS A 107 -24.83 -8.61 7.04
C HIS A 107 -25.01 -7.39 7.95
N SER A 108 -26.01 -7.40 8.83
CA SER A 108 -26.26 -6.28 9.76
C SER A 108 -25.03 -5.95 10.62
N ARG A 109 -24.34 -6.96 11.14
CA ARG A 109 -23.08 -6.78 11.88
C ARG A 109 -22.01 -6.12 11.01
N MET A 110 -21.80 -6.61 9.79
CA MET A 110 -20.79 -6.03 8.89
C MET A 110 -21.11 -4.58 8.52
N THR A 111 -22.38 -4.25 8.32
CA THR A 111 -22.82 -2.88 8.07
C THR A 111 -22.43 -1.95 9.23
N GLN A 112 -22.61 -2.37 10.48
CA GLN A 112 -22.16 -1.57 11.64
C GLN A 112 -20.64 -1.43 11.71
N VAL A 113 -19.89 -2.49 11.40
CA VAL A 113 -18.42 -2.45 11.38
C VAL A 113 -17.91 -1.46 10.32
N PHE A 114 -18.44 -1.52 9.10
CA PHE A 114 -18.06 -0.61 8.01
C PHE A 114 -18.45 0.84 8.32
N LYS A 115 -19.62 1.05 8.93
CA LYS A 115 -20.02 2.38 9.42
C LYS A 115 -19.01 2.95 10.41
N GLY A 116 -18.46 2.11 11.31
CA GLY A 116 -17.36 2.49 12.21
C GLY A 116 -16.03 2.83 11.50
N LEU A 117 -15.88 2.41 10.24
CA LEU A 117 -14.77 2.79 9.36
C LEU A 117 -15.08 4.01 8.47
N GLY A 118 -16.28 4.59 8.61
CA GLY A 118 -16.76 5.69 7.77
C GLY A 118 -17.16 5.24 6.35
N LEU A 119 -17.50 3.96 6.18
CA LEU A 119 -17.87 3.37 4.88
C LEU A 119 -19.30 2.86 4.91
N GLU A 120 -19.97 2.95 3.78
CA GLU A 120 -21.26 2.28 3.55
C GLU A 120 -21.01 0.88 2.99
N TYR A 121 -21.52 -0.15 3.66
CA TYR A 121 -21.37 -1.54 3.24
C TYR A 121 -22.46 -1.89 2.21
N ASN A 122 -22.04 -2.37 1.05
CA ASN A 122 -22.90 -2.74 -0.06
C ASN A 122 -22.77 -4.24 -0.38
N MET A 123 -23.88 -4.96 -0.21
CA MET A 123 -24.00 -6.40 -0.50
C MET A 123 -24.61 -6.71 -1.87
N SER A 124 -24.97 -5.70 -2.66
CA SER A 124 -25.46 -5.88 -4.02
C SER A 124 -24.35 -6.38 -4.96
N GLY A 125 -24.77 -6.79 -6.15
CA GLY A 125 -23.91 -7.24 -7.23
C GLY A 125 -23.41 -8.67 -7.05
N LEU A 126 -22.33 -8.99 -7.77
CA LEU A 126 -21.81 -10.34 -7.90
C LEU A 126 -20.62 -10.62 -6.98
N THR A 127 -20.46 -11.88 -6.63
CA THR A 127 -19.24 -12.46 -6.05
C THR A 127 -18.80 -13.66 -6.87
N GLY A 128 -17.54 -14.08 -6.78
CA GLY A 128 -17.03 -15.15 -7.64
C GLY A 128 -15.53 -15.36 -7.49
N SER A 129 -14.91 -15.89 -8.55
CA SER A 129 -13.47 -16.16 -8.58
C SER A 129 -12.64 -14.90 -8.27
N THR A 130 -11.70 -15.03 -7.34
CA THR A 130 -10.74 -13.96 -6.98
C THR A 130 -9.39 -14.12 -7.66
N LEU A 131 -9.24 -15.11 -8.55
CA LEU A 131 -7.97 -15.44 -9.21
C LEU A 131 -7.34 -14.24 -9.91
N ASP A 132 -8.09 -13.56 -10.78
CA ASP A 132 -7.55 -12.43 -11.55
C ASP A 132 -7.23 -11.23 -10.67
N SER A 133 -8.00 -11.01 -9.59
CA SER A 133 -7.68 -9.98 -8.60
C SER A 133 -6.38 -10.28 -7.87
N HIS A 134 -6.13 -11.55 -7.50
CA HIS A 134 -4.89 -11.99 -6.86
C HIS A 134 -3.69 -11.89 -7.80
N ARG A 135 -3.85 -12.32 -9.05
CA ARG A 135 -2.82 -12.18 -10.11
C ARG A 135 -2.44 -10.72 -10.31
N LEU A 136 -3.42 -9.82 -10.31
CA LEU A 136 -3.19 -8.39 -10.44
C LEU A 136 -2.51 -7.78 -9.20
N ILE A 137 -2.87 -8.21 -7.98
CA ILE A 137 -2.20 -7.79 -6.74
C ILE A 137 -0.73 -8.24 -6.73
N TYR A 138 -0.45 -9.48 -7.16
CA TYR A 138 0.92 -9.95 -7.34
C TYR A 138 1.68 -9.07 -8.34
N PHE A 139 1.09 -8.82 -9.51
CA PHE A 139 1.70 -8.00 -10.56
C PHE A 139 1.98 -6.56 -10.10
N ALA A 140 1.07 -5.95 -9.34
CA ALA A 140 1.29 -4.64 -8.72
C ALA A 140 2.50 -4.65 -7.78
N GLY A 141 2.71 -5.74 -7.03
CA GLY A 141 3.87 -5.92 -6.15
C GLY A 141 5.21 -5.93 -6.88
N LEU A 142 5.25 -6.39 -8.13
CA LEU A 142 6.46 -6.31 -8.98
C LEU A 142 6.83 -4.87 -9.34
N GLN A 143 5.87 -3.95 -9.30
CA GLN A 143 6.05 -2.54 -9.62
C GLN A 143 6.21 -1.64 -8.37
N GLY A 144 5.91 -2.17 -7.18
CA GLY A 144 6.04 -1.46 -5.92
C GLY A 144 5.08 -1.98 -4.85
N LEU A 145 5.56 -2.12 -3.62
CA LEU A 145 4.73 -2.58 -2.49
C LEU A 145 3.66 -1.55 -2.09
N ASP A 146 3.92 -0.27 -2.31
CA ASP A 146 2.94 0.81 -2.18
C ASP A 146 1.81 0.66 -3.20
N ARG A 147 2.14 0.37 -4.46
CA ARG A 147 1.16 0.10 -5.51
C ARG A 147 0.33 -1.14 -5.21
N GLN A 148 0.98 -2.21 -4.74
CA GLN A 148 0.28 -3.42 -4.27
C GLN A 148 -0.70 -3.09 -3.14
N HIS A 149 -0.23 -2.38 -2.12
CA HIS A 149 -1.04 -2.05 -0.95
C HIS A 149 -2.21 -1.12 -1.30
N ASN A 150 -2.00 -0.14 -2.19
CA ASN A 150 -3.04 0.75 -2.67
C ASN A 150 -4.04 0.04 -3.58
N LEU A 151 -3.59 -0.92 -4.41
CA LEU A 151 -4.50 -1.71 -5.25
C LEU A 151 -5.50 -2.51 -4.40
N VAL A 152 -5.04 -3.12 -3.29
CA VAL A 152 -5.93 -3.83 -2.37
C VAL A 152 -7.01 -2.90 -1.82
N GLU A 153 -6.69 -1.64 -1.52
CA GLU A 153 -7.69 -0.64 -1.10
C GLU A 153 -8.74 -0.40 -2.19
N GLU A 154 -8.32 -0.12 -3.43
CA GLU A 154 -9.24 0.15 -4.54
C GLU A 154 -10.16 -1.03 -4.84
N LEU A 155 -9.61 -2.24 -4.84
CA LEU A 155 -10.38 -3.46 -5.08
C LEU A 155 -11.41 -3.70 -3.97
N CYS A 156 -11.00 -3.53 -2.70
CA CYS A 156 -11.92 -3.67 -1.58
C CYS A 156 -13.01 -2.58 -1.57
N LEU A 157 -12.67 -1.32 -1.86
CA LEU A 157 -13.66 -0.25 -1.97
C LEU A 157 -14.67 -0.54 -3.09
N GLY A 158 -14.19 -0.91 -4.29
CA GLY A 158 -15.06 -1.26 -5.39
C GLY A 158 -16.04 -2.39 -5.04
N TYR A 159 -15.52 -3.48 -4.46
CA TYR A 159 -16.31 -4.66 -4.16
C TYR A 159 -17.29 -4.48 -2.98
N PHE A 160 -16.86 -3.82 -1.90
CA PHE A 160 -17.65 -3.70 -0.67
C PHE A 160 -18.49 -2.43 -0.58
N THR A 161 -18.27 -1.42 -1.41
CA THR A 161 -19.02 -0.15 -1.31
C THR A 161 -19.63 0.31 -2.64
N GLN A 162 -19.13 -0.16 -3.79
CA GLN A 162 -19.50 0.36 -5.11
C GLN A 162 -20.11 -0.68 -6.05
N GLU A 163 -20.55 -1.83 -5.51
CA GLU A 163 -21.21 -2.90 -6.27
C GLU A 163 -20.35 -3.50 -7.41
N LYS A 164 -19.03 -3.27 -7.42
CA LYS A 164 -18.16 -3.81 -8.47
C LYS A 164 -17.97 -5.31 -8.30
N TYR A 165 -17.97 -6.03 -9.42
CA TYR A 165 -17.65 -7.45 -9.44
C TYR A 165 -16.14 -7.66 -9.46
N ILE A 166 -15.61 -8.50 -8.56
CA ILE A 166 -14.17 -8.70 -8.41
C ILE A 166 -13.51 -9.46 -9.57
N GLY A 167 -14.30 -10.19 -10.37
CA GLY A 167 -13.86 -10.85 -11.59
C GLY A 167 -14.04 -10.00 -12.85
N ASP A 168 -14.56 -8.77 -12.72
CA ASP A 168 -14.73 -7.87 -13.86
C ASP A 168 -13.38 -7.28 -14.28
N ARG A 169 -12.94 -7.68 -15.47
CA ARG A 169 -11.69 -7.27 -16.08
C ARG A 169 -11.57 -5.75 -16.25
N GLU A 170 -12.66 -5.08 -16.64
CA GLU A 170 -12.63 -3.63 -16.84
C GLU A 170 -12.37 -2.91 -15.52
N PHE A 171 -13.14 -3.27 -14.48
CA PHE A 171 -12.94 -2.78 -13.12
C PHE A 171 -11.52 -3.05 -12.58
N LEU A 172 -10.97 -4.25 -12.81
CA LEU A 172 -9.61 -4.59 -12.39
C LEU A 172 -8.56 -3.68 -13.05
N VAL A 173 -8.65 -3.47 -14.36
CA VAL A 173 -7.73 -2.60 -15.12
C VAL A 173 -7.89 -1.13 -14.70
N GLU A 174 -9.11 -0.65 -14.49
CA GLU A 174 -9.36 0.70 -13.99
C GLU A 174 -8.74 0.92 -12.60
N SER A 175 -8.89 -0.05 -11.70
CA SER A 175 -8.33 -0.01 -10.36
C SER A 175 -6.80 0.01 -10.38
N ALA A 176 -6.17 -0.81 -11.22
CA ALA A 176 -4.73 -0.79 -11.45
C ALA A 176 -4.23 0.57 -11.92
N LYS A 177 -4.91 1.19 -12.89
CA LYS A 177 -4.54 2.50 -13.42
C LYS A 177 -4.56 3.59 -12.34
N LYS A 178 -5.56 3.60 -11.45
CA LYS A 178 -5.66 4.58 -10.36
C LYS A 178 -4.47 4.56 -9.41
N VAL A 179 -3.83 3.41 -9.27
CA VAL A 179 -2.66 3.22 -8.39
C VAL A 179 -1.34 3.11 -9.17
N ALA A 180 -1.34 3.61 -10.42
CA ALA A 180 -0.18 3.66 -11.30
C ALA A 180 0.46 2.28 -11.59
N VAL A 181 -0.34 1.21 -11.66
CA VAL A 181 0.09 -0.09 -12.16
C VAL A 181 -0.07 -0.10 -13.67
N GLU A 182 1.05 -0.18 -14.39
CA GLU A 182 1.10 -0.17 -15.85
C GLU A 182 1.06 -1.60 -16.41
N GLY A 183 0.53 -1.80 -17.62
CA GLY A 183 0.52 -3.11 -18.27
C GLY A 183 -0.53 -4.10 -17.73
N ALA A 184 -1.49 -3.63 -16.92
CA ALA A 184 -2.49 -4.49 -16.28
C ALA A 184 -3.39 -5.24 -17.29
N LEU A 185 -3.71 -4.59 -18.42
CA LEU A 185 -4.54 -5.20 -19.46
C LEU A 185 -3.78 -6.36 -20.12
N GLU A 186 -2.57 -6.08 -20.60
CA GLU A 186 -1.70 -7.05 -21.25
C GLU A 186 -1.36 -8.21 -20.32
N PHE A 187 -1.12 -7.92 -19.04
CA PHE A 187 -0.86 -8.93 -18.03
C PHE A 187 -2.04 -9.88 -17.84
N LEU A 188 -3.26 -9.35 -17.77
CA LEU A 188 -4.47 -10.16 -17.60
C LEU A 188 -4.91 -10.86 -18.89
N ASP A 189 -4.44 -10.45 -20.08
CA ASP A 189 -4.83 -11.06 -21.37
C ASP A 189 -4.34 -12.50 -21.48
N ASP A 190 -3.12 -12.77 -21.00
CA ASP A 190 -2.63 -14.15 -20.86
C ASP A 190 -3.13 -14.73 -19.53
N PRO A 191 -3.99 -15.76 -19.54
CA PRO A 191 -4.49 -16.38 -18.31
C PRO A 191 -3.41 -17.06 -17.47
N ASN A 192 -2.21 -17.32 -18.02
CA ASN A 192 -1.12 -18.00 -17.33
C ASN A 192 -0.24 -17.07 -16.50
N ASN A 193 -0.24 -15.77 -16.81
CA ASN A 193 0.57 -14.78 -16.10
C ASN A 193 0.25 -14.76 -14.60
N GLY A 194 1.26 -14.93 -13.75
CA GLY A 194 1.08 -14.91 -12.29
C GLY A 194 0.37 -16.13 -11.70
N LEU A 195 0.01 -17.15 -12.50
CA LEU A 195 -0.71 -18.33 -11.95
C LEU A 195 0.14 -19.10 -10.95
N ASN A 196 1.44 -19.27 -11.23
CA ASN A 196 2.29 -20.08 -10.36
C ASN A 196 2.48 -19.41 -8.99
N GLU A 197 2.65 -18.10 -9.02
CA GLU A 197 2.86 -17.26 -7.86
C GLU A 197 1.57 -17.06 -7.06
N VAL A 198 0.41 -17.29 -7.66
CA VAL A 198 -0.87 -17.16 -6.96
C VAL A 198 -1.41 -18.50 -6.47
N CYS A 199 -1.27 -19.57 -7.25
CA CYS A 199 -1.84 -20.88 -6.93
C CYS A 199 -0.86 -21.81 -6.18
N PHE A 200 0.46 -21.60 -6.32
CA PHE A 200 1.48 -22.50 -5.77
C PHE A 200 2.47 -21.83 -4.81
N SER A 201 2.29 -20.55 -4.45
CA SER A 201 3.18 -19.80 -3.55
C SER A 201 3.10 -20.17 -2.07
N ASN A 202 2.19 -21.07 -1.69
CA ASN A 202 2.04 -21.56 -0.32
C ASN A 202 2.64 -22.97 -0.09
N GLN A 203 3.66 -23.37 -0.86
CA GLN A 203 4.50 -24.54 -0.56
C GLN A 203 5.86 -24.14 -0.01
#